data_AF-A0A5N9AFL1-F1
#
_entry.id   AF-A0A5N9AFL1-F1
#
_cell.length_a   1.000
_cell.length_b   1.000
_cell.length_c   1.000
_cell.angle_alpha   90.00
_cell.angle_beta   90.00
_cell.angle_gamma   90.00
#
_symmetry.space_group_name_H-M   'P 1'
#
loop_
_entity.id
_entity.type
_entity.pdbx_description
1 polymer ?
#
loop_
_entity_poly.entity_id
_entity_poly.type
_entity_poly.pdbx_seq_one_letter_code
_entity_poly.pdbx_strand_id
1 'polypeptide(L)'
;MSLSVRLSDPIRVIEERANVAIASHMNGSVQKKKSSIRKAIRKLAEIWILEQPEIIALKNNELAAQLGLPFGSADSAVDSIVLAIRNSVDFEIKKFDKRLKGGVTLKFQPSNFANLFSLAQGHVKLPESGDLHWLRWLLESGNRTIVVNYHFVPGTKGRSRGGVMGSGGAWRVPPQYAGTLEDNFVTRAFSGREKDIEKLMNNILTG
;
A
#
# COMPACT_ATOMS: atom_id res chain seq x y z
N MET A 1 26.82 64.39 -16.83
CA MET A 1 27.18 63.36 -15.84
C MET A 1 26.38 62.11 -16.17
N SER A 2 27.02 61.06 -16.70
CA SER A 2 26.36 59.77 -16.95
C SER A 2 26.70 58.81 -15.81
N LEU A 3 25.68 58.25 -15.17
CA LEU A 3 25.85 57.24 -14.13
C LEU A 3 25.89 55.87 -14.81
N SER A 4 27.05 55.19 -14.81
CA SER A 4 27.13 53.82 -15.29
C SER A 4 26.96 52.85 -14.12
N VAL A 5 25.83 52.16 -14.07
CA VAL A 5 25.63 51.04 -13.14
C VAL A 5 26.26 49.80 -13.76
N ARG A 6 27.30 49.24 -13.14
CA ARG A 6 27.89 47.95 -13.52
C ARG A 6 27.42 46.88 -12.55
N LEU A 7 26.83 45.81 -13.08
CA LEU A 7 26.62 44.58 -12.30
C LEU A 7 28.00 44.01 -11.96
N SER A 8 28.33 43.89 -10.67
CA SER A 8 29.66 43.45 -10.22
C SER A 8 29.87 41.95 -10.36
N ASP A 9 28.79 41.15 -10.31
CA ASP A 9 28.83 39.69 -10.39
C ASP A 9 28.30 39.21 -11.75
N PRO A 10 28.96 38.22 -12.39
CA PRO A 10 28.40 37.56 -13.57
C PRO A 10 27.04 36.92 -13.26
N ILE A 11 26.10 36.95 -14.21
CA ILE A 11 24.74 36.37 -14.07
C ILE A 11 24.78 34.94 -13.50
N ARG A 12 25.74 34.12 -13.96
CA ARG A 12 25.95 32.75 -13.48
C ARG A 12 26.20 32.64 -11.97
N VAL A 13 26.89 33.61 -11.37
CA VAL A 13 27.16 33.63 -9.92
C VAL A 13 25.87 33.97 -9.15
N ILE A 14 25.06 34.87 -9.70
CA ILE A 14 23.75 35.23 -9.14
C ILE A 14 22.82 34.01 -9.19
N GLU A 15 22.76 33.30 -10.32
CA GLU A 15 21.98 32.06 -10.48
C GLU A 15 22.41 30.98 -9.49
N GLU A 16 23.72 30.75 -9.32
CA GLU A 16 24.23 29.74 -8.39
C GLU A 16 23.86 30.09 -6.94
N ARG A 17 24.00 31.35 -6.52
CA ARG A 17 23.61 31.80 -5.18
C ARG A 17 22.09 31.69 -4.97
N ALA A 18 21.29 32.05 -5.97
CA ALA A 18 19.84 31.90 -5.93
C ALA A 18 19.43 30.44 -5.76
N ASN A 19 20.01 29.53 -6.56
CA ASN A 19 19.72 28.10 -6.46
C ASN A 19 20.13 27.50 -5.11
N VAL A 20 21.27 27.94 -4.53
CA VAL A 20 21.67 27.52 -3.18
C VAL A 20 20.65 27.96 -2.13
N ALA A 21 20.17 29.20 -2.20
CA ALA A 21 19.14 29.71 -1.28
C ALA A 21 17.82 28.94 -1.43
N ILE A 22 17.38 28.70 -2.67
CA ILE A 22 16.18 27.90 -2.97
C ILE A 22 16.33 26.49 -2.40
N ALA A 23 17.43 25.80 -2.69
CA ALA A 23 17.68 24.45 -2.19
C ALA A 23 17.66 24.39 -0.66
N SER A 24 18.27 25.36 0.02
CA SER A 24 18.27 25.47 1.47
C SER A 24 16.84 25.64 2.02
N HIS A 25 16.06 26.54 1.43
CA HIS A 25 14.66 26.77 1.82
C HIS A 25 13.80 25.52 1.62
N MET A 26 13.88 24.89 0.44
CA MET A 26 13.14 23.65 0.13
C MET A 26 13.48 22.54 1.12
N ASN A 27 14.78 22.30 1.36
CA ASN A 27 15.22 21.30 2.33
C ASN A 27 14.68 21.61 3.73
N GLY A 28 14.73 22.86 4.18
CA GLY A 28 14.19 23.29 5.47
C GLY A 28 12.68 23.03 5.58
N SER A 29 11.91 23.40 4.56
CA SER A 29 10.46 23.22 4.53
C SER A 29 10.05 21.74 4.55
N VAL A 30 10.69 20.91 3.73
CA VAL A 30 10.42 19.46 3.69
C VAL A 30 10.79 18.81 5.03
N GLN A 31 11.94 19.16 5.64
CA GLN A 31 12.33 18.60 6.93
C GLN A 31 11.34 18.97 8.05
N LYS A 32 10.93 20.25 8.13
CA LYS A 32 9.94 20.71 9.13
C LYS A 32 8.61 19.97 9.00
N LYS A 33 8.19 19.66 7.77
CA LYS A 33 6.88 19.07 7.48
C LYS A 33 6.91 17.54 7.32
N LYS A 34 8.07 16.90 7.47
CA LYS A 34 8.27 15.45 7.27
C LYS A 34 7.26 14.58 8.02
N SER A 35 6.96 14.91 9.29
CA SER A 35 6.00 14.16 10.09
C SER A 35 4.57 14.27 9.54
N SER A 36 4.15 15.47 9.15
CA SER A 36 2.84 15.72 8.55
C SER A 36 2.69 15.02 7.20
N ILE A 37 3.74 15.07 6.36
CA ILE A 37 3.81 14.34 5.10
C ILE A 37 3.62 12.84 5.34
N ARG A 38 4.40 12.25 6.26
CA ARG A 38 4.31 10.83 6.58
C ARG A 38 2.90 10.44 7.04
N LYS A 39 2.29 11.21 7.95
CA LYS A 39 0.93 10.95 8.43
C LYS A 39 -0.09 10.98 7.29
N ALA A 40 0.03 11.96 6.40
CA ALA A 40 -0.91 12.11 5.30
C ALA A 40 -0.76 11.02 4.23
N ILE A 41 0.48 10.64 3.87
CA ILE A 41 0.71 9.52 2.93
C ILE A 41 0.19 8.20 3.52
N ARG A 42 0.40 7.96 4.82
CA ARG A 42 -0.17 6.79 5.51
C ARG A 42 -1.69 6.75 5.45
N LYS A 43 -2.35 7.90 5.58
CA LYS A 43 -3.80 8.01 5.43
C LYS A 43 -4.26 7.71 4.00
N LEU A 44 -3.55 8.20 2.98
CA LEU A 44 -3.85 7.86 1.59
C LEU A 44 -3.68 6.37 1.31
N ALA A 45 -2.58 5.78 1.80
CA ALA A 45 -2.33 4.35 1.68
C ALA A 45 -3.46 3.50 2.27
N GLU A 46 -3.97 3.89 3.44
CA GLU A 46 -5.12 3.26 4.08
C GLU A 46 -6.37 3.32 3.18
N ILE A 47 -6.67 4.48 2.59
CA ILE A 47 -7.80 4.66 1.67
C ILE A 47 -7.64 3.76 0.43
N TRP A 48 -6.49 3.78 -0.24
CA TRP A 48 -6.27 3.02 -1.47
C TRP A 48 -6.36 1.51 -1.28
N ILE A 49 -5.95 1.02 -0.12
CA ILE A 49 -6.08 -0.40 0.23
C ILE A 49 -7.54 -0.76 0.48
N LEU A 50 -8.28 0.07 1.22
CA LEU A 50 -9.70 -0.17 1.50
C LEU A 50 -10.57 -0.15 0.24
N GLU A 51 -10.14 0.53 -0.81
CA GLU A 51 -10.79 0.56 -2.13
C GLU A 51 -10.55 -0.70 -2.97
N GLN A 52 -9.65 -1.60 -2.57
CA GLN A 52 -9.34 -2.78 -3.38
C GLN A 52 -10.50 -3.79 -3.37
N PRO A 53 -10.82 -4.43 -4.52
CA PRO A 53 -11.91 -5.39 -4.63
C PRO A 53 -11.82 -6.53 -3.62
N GLU A 54 -10.61 -7.02 -3.32
CA GLU A 54 -10.35 -8.09 -2.36
C GLU A 54 -10.73 -7.67 -0.94
N ILE A 55 -10.39 -6.44 -0.55
CA ILE A 55 -10.71 -5.92 0.78
C ILE A 55 -12.22 -5.72 0.91
N ILE A 56 -12.88 -5.20 -0.12
CA ILE A 56 -14.34 -5.08 -0.17
C ILE A 56 -15.01 -6.46 -0.08
N ALA A 57 -14.51 -7.44 -0.84
CA ALA A 57 -15.02 -8.82 -0.87
C ALA A 57 -14.76 -9.60 0.43
N LEU A 58 -13.71 -9.25 1.19
CA LEU A 58 -13.51 -9.78 2.53
C LEU A 58 -14.59 -9.24 3.48
N LYS A 59 -14.82 -7.92 3.46
CA LYS A 59 -15.77 -7.25 4.36
C LYS A 59 -17.23 -7.65 4.10
N ASN A 60 -17.63 -7.87 2.85
CA ASN A 60 -18.99 -8.29 2.50
C ASN A 60 -19.21 -9.82 2.66
N ASN A 61 -18.21 -10.55 3.17
CA ASN A 61 -18.18 -12.00 3.36
C ASN A 61 -18.14 -12.86 2.09
N GLU A 62 -18.08 -12.28 0.88
CA GLU A 62 -18.02 -13.01 -0.39
C GLU A 62 -16.74 -13.85 -0.50
N LEU A 63 -15.59 -13.21 -0.21
CA LEU A 63 -14.28 -13.85 -0.25
C LEU A 63 -13.94 -14.47 1.10
N ALA A 64 -14.33 -13.85 2.21
CA ALA A 64 -14.08 -14.39 3.55
C ALA A 64 -14.73 -15.76 3.75
N ALA A 65 -15.91 -16.00 3.17
CA ALA A 65 -16.56 -17.31 3.23
C ALA A 65 -15.82 -18.39 2.45
N GLN A 66 -15.29 -18.06 1.26
CA GLN A 66 -14.51 -18.99 0.45
C GLN A 66 -13.17 -19.34 1.09
N LEU A 67 -12.57 -18.38 1.78
CA LEU A 67 -11.30 -18.53 2.48
C LEU A 67 -11.44 -19.16 3.88
N GLY A 68 -12.67 -19.40 4.33
CA GLY A 68 -12.96 -20.11 5.59
C GLY A 68 -12.72 -19.27 6.85
N LEU A 69 -12.79 -17.94 6.75
CA LEU A 69 -12.66 -17.04 7.90
C LEU A 69 -13.87 -17.20 8.83
N PRO A 70 -13.68 -17.29 10.15
CA PRO A 70 -14.80 -17.28 11.09
C PRO A 70 -15.74 -16.08 10.87
N PHE A 71 -17.05 -16.32 10.97
CA PHE A 71 -18.03 -15.23 10.86
C PHE A 71 -17.72 -14.13 11.87
N GLY A 72 -17.72 -12.87 11.41
CA GLY A 72 -17.37 -11.70 12.22
C GLY A 72 -15.86 -11.44 12.40
N SER A 73 -14.97 -12.30 11.89
CA SER A 73 -13.52 -12.08 11.98
C SER A 73 -12.92 -11.28 10.81
N ALA A 74 -13.66 -11.12 9.71
CA ALA A 74 -13.17 -10.46 8.50
C ALA A 74 -12.75 -9.01 8.75
N ASP A 75 -13.52 -8.25 9.53
CA ASP A 75 -13.18 -6.85 9.85
C ASP A 75 -11.85 -6.76 10.61
N SER A 76 -11.65 -7.61 11.63
CA SER A 76 -10.38 -7.65 12.38
C SER A 76 -9.20 -8.04 11.50
N ALA A 77 -9.39 -8.96 10.55
CA ALA A 77 -8.37 -9.33 9.58
C ALA A 77 -8.01 -8.17 8.65
N VAL A 78 -9.03 -7.48 8.11
CA VAL A 78 -8.85 -6.30 7.25
C VAL A 78 -8.14 -5.18 8.02
N ASP A 79 -8.58 -4.88 9.24
CA ASP A 79 -7.95 -3.86 10.10
C ASP A 79 -6.47 -4.18 10.35
N SER A 80 -6.14 -5.45 10.58
CA SER A 80 -4.76 -5.91 10.79
C SER A 80 -3.90 -5.76 9.53
N ILE A 81 -4.46 -6.09 8.35
CA ILE A 81 -3.78 -5.93 7.06
C ILE A 81 -3.52 -4.44 6.77
N VAL A 82 -4.57 -3.63 6.88
CA VAL A 82 -4.49 -2.17 6.64
C VAL A 82 -3.48 -1.54 7.59
N LEU A 83 -3.52 -1.90 8.88
CA LEU A 83 -2.57 -1.43 9.88
C LEU A 83 -1.13 -1.83 9.54
N ALA A 84 -0.90 -3.08 9.13
CA ALA A 84 0.43 -3.57 8.77
C ALA A 84 1.02 -2.84 7.56
N ILE A 85 0.22 -2.58 6.53
CA ILE A 85 0.63 -1.83 5.33
C ILE A 85 0.87 -0.36 5.70
N ARG A 86 -0.06 0.26 6.43
CA ARG A 86 0.09 1.65 6.88
C ARG A 86 1.37 1.86 7.67
N ASN A 87 1.72 0.91 8.53
CA ASN A 87 2.92 0.98 9.34
C ASN A 87 4.21 0.74 8.56
N SER A 88 4.17 -0.03 7.46
CA SER A 88 5.32 -0.22 6.57
C SER A 88 5.58 0.96 5.64
N VAL A 89 4.58 1.84 5.43
CA VAL A 89 4.80 3.05 4.63
C VAL A 89 5.85 3.94 5.29
N ASP A 90 6.95 4.12 4.56
CA ASP A 90 8.02 5.05 4.86
C ASP A 90 8.36 5.95 3.68
N PHE A 91 9.08 7.02 3.99
CA PHE A 91 9.33 8.14 3.13
C PHE A 91 10.75 8.65 3.35
N GLU A 92 11.52 8.66 2.26
CA GLU A 92 12.90 9.13 2.23
C GLU A 92 13.00 10.39 1.39
N ILE A 93 13.65 11.41 1.95
CA ILE A 93 13.89 12.68 1.27
C ILE A 93 15.33 12.69 0.77
N LYS A 94 15.49 12.82 -0.53
CA LYS A 94 16.77 13.21 -1.13
C LYS A 94 16.84 14.74 -1.12
N LYS A 95 17.79 15.29 -0.38
CA LYS A 95 18.02 16.74 -0.30
C LYS A 95 18.19 17.34 -1.69
N PHE A 96 17.60 18.52 -1.90
CA PHE A 96 17.82 19.32 -3.09
C PHE A 96 19.24 19.89 -3.06
N ASP A 97 19.99 19.69 -4.15
CA ASP A 97 21.32 20.25 -4.34
C ASP A 97 21.29 21.65 -4.99
N LYS A 98 22.46 22.25 -5.24
CA LYS A 98 22.59 23.55 -5.92
C LYS A 98 22.13 23.55 -7.38
N ARG A 99 21.84 22.38 -7.95
CA ARG A 99 21.23 22.19 -9.27
C ARG A 99 19.73 21.94 -9.15
N LEU A 100 19.17 22.12 -7.94
CA LEU A 100 17.78 21.84 -7.57
C LEU A 100 17.36 20.39 -7.82
N LYS A 101 18.33 19.46 -7.84
CA LYS A 101 18.07 18.04 -7.95
C LYS A 101 17.89 17.47 -6.55
N GLY A 102 16.67 17.08 -6.24
CA GLY A 102 16.30 16.36 -5.03
C GLY A 102 15.20 15.37 -5.36
N GLY A 103 14.48 14.92 -4.34
CA GLY A 103 13.32 14.08 -4.59
C GLY A 103 12.80 13.40 -3.34
N VAL A 104 11.74 12.66 -3.55
CA VAL A 104 11.09 11.84 -2.54
C VAL A 104 11.07 10.41 -3.05
N THR A 105 11.45 9.48 -2.19
CA THR A 105 11.26 8.05 -2.43
C THR A 105 10.25 7.53 -1.43
N LEU A 106 9.19 6.91 -1.93
CA LEU A 106 8.15 6.27 -1.13
C LEU A 106 8.40 4.77 -1.10
N LYS A 107 8.34 4.20 0.10
CA LYS A 107 8.44 2.77 0.33
C LYS A 107 7.16 2.34 1.00
N PHE A 108 6.24 1.74 0.24
CA PHE A 108 4.90 1.42 0.76
C PHE A 108 4.85 0.06 1.48
N GLN A 109 5.54 -0.94 0.93
CA GLN A 109 5.43 -2.33 1.37
C GLN A 109 6.75 -3.09 1.12
N PRO A 110 7.21 -3.96 2.05
CA PRO A 110 8.35 -4.84 1.79
C PRO A 110 8.06 -5.79 0.61
N SER A 111 9.02 -5.95 -0.30
CA SER A 111 8.86 -6.76 -1.52
C SER A 111 8.56 -8.24 -1.27
N ASN A 112 8.94 -8.75 -0.10
CA ASN A 112 8.68 -10.13 0.33
C ASN A 112 7.40 -10.27 1.16
N PHE A 113 6.63 -9.20 1.36
CA PHE A 113 5.41 -9.15 2.18
C PHE A 113 5.57 -9.74 3.60
N ALA A 114 6.78 -9.73 4.17
CA ALA A 114 7.06 -10.40 5.44
C ALA A 114 6.15 -9.92 6.58
N ASN A 115 5.83 -8.61 6.62
CA ASN A 115 4.91 -8.02 7.59
C ASN A 115 3.46 -8.55 7.46
N LEU A 116 3.03 -8.93 6.26
CA LEU A 116 1.69 -9.50 6.02
C LEU A 116 1.68 -11.00 6.28
N PHE A 117 2.72 -11.71 5.85
CA PHE A 117 2.84 -13.16 6.08
C PHE A 117 3.00 -13.52 7.57
N SER A 118 3.45 -12.58 8.40
CA SER A 118 3.53 -12.76 9.85
C SER A 118 2.22 -12.48 10.60
N LEU A 119 1.15 -12.03 9.92
CA LEU A 119 -0.12 -11.70 10.59
C LEU A 119 -0.83 -12.98 11.05
N ALA A 120 -1.16 -13.05 12.34
CA ALA A 120 -1.96 -14.14 12.90
C ALA A 120 -3.35 -14.23 12.25
N GLN A 121 -3.92 -13.08 11.84
CA GLN A 121 -5.19 -13.01 11.13
C GLN A 121 -5.09 -13.49 9.69
N GLY A 122 -3.90 -13.53 9.10
CA GLY A 122 -3.66 -13.94 7.70
C GLY A 122 -3.77 -15.45 7.47
N HIS A 123 -4.13 -16.21 8.51
CA HIS A 123 -4.33 -17.65 8.42
C HIS A 123 -5.41 -18.13 9.39
N VAL A 124 -5.91 -19.35 9.16
CA VAL A 124 -6.89 -19.98 10.06
C VAL A 124 -6.43 -21.40 10.39
N LYS A 125 -6.12 -21.63 11.67
CA LYS A 125 -5.78 -22.96 12.18
C LYS A 125 -7.02 -23.85 12.22
N LEU A 126 -6.90 -25.02 11.63
CA LEU A 126 -7.88 -26.10 11.69
C LEU A 126 -7.42 -27.11 12.75
N PRO A 127 -8.27 -27.48 13.72
CA PRO A 127 -7.89 -28.39 14.81
C PRO A 127 -7.27 -29.72 14.34
N GLU A 128 -7.72 -30.26 13.21
CA GLU A 128 -7.36 -31.60 12.73
C GLU A 128 -6.78 -31.62 11.30
N SER A 129 -6.77 -30.47 10.60
CA SER A 129 -6.58 -30.45 9.14
C SER A 129 -5.51 -29.46 8.67
N GLY A 130 -4.73 -28.90 9.59
CA GLY A 130 -3.61 -28.01 9.28
C GLY A 130 -3.94 -26.53 9.37
N ASP A 131 -3.23 -25.70 8.60
CA ASP A 131 -3.29 -24.24 8.67
C ASP A 131 -3.62 -23.64 7.30
N LEU A 132 -4.68 -22.82 7.23
CA LEU A 132 -5.13 -22.19 5.98
C LEU A 132 -4.54 -20.79 5.86
N HIS A 133 -3.42 -20.66 5.16
CA HIS A 133 -2.74 -19.37 4.92
C HIS A 133 -3.42 -18.54 3.81
N TRP A 134 -4.68 -18.18 4.03
CA TRP A 134 -5.52 -17.52 3.04
C TRP A 134 -4.95 -16.20 2.51
N LEU A 135 -4.28 -15.40 3.35
CA LEU A 135 -3.73 -14.11 2.92
C LEU A 135 -2.57 -14.33 1.94
N ARG A 136 -1.80 -15.39 2.12
CA ARG A 136 -0.76 -15.78 1.17
C ARG A 136 -1.37 -16.19 -0.17
N TRP A 137 -2.53 -16.82 -0.18
CA TRP A 137 -3.21 -17.15 -1.43
C TRP A 137 -3.58 -15.92 -2.26
N LEU A 138 -4.05 -14.86 -1.60
CA LEU A 138 -4.38 -13.59 -2.25
C LEU A 138 -3.14 -12.82 -2.73
N LEU A 139 -1.97 -13.07 -2.15
CA LEU A 139 -0.75 -12.31 -2.44
C LEU A 139 0.20 -13.00 -3.43
N GLU A 140 0.21 -14.34 -3.52
CA GLU A 140 1.21 -15.05 -4.34
C GLU A 140 0.73 -16.28 -5.10
N SER A 141 -0.50 -16.77 -4.88
CA SER A 141 -0.93 -18.04 -5.50
C SER A 141 -1.39 -17.91 -6.95
N GLY A 142 -1.70 -16.70 -7.42
CA GLY A 142 -2.23 -16.45 -8.75
C GLY A 142 -3.44 -17.34 -9.04
N ASN A 143 -3.48 -17.90 -10.25
CA ASN A 143 -4.59 -18.75 -10.72
C ASN A 143 -4.45 -20.25 -10.38
N ARG A 144 -3.53 -20.60 -9.47
CA ARG A 144 -3.26 -21.99 -9.10
C ARG A 144 -4.44 -22.59 -8.33
N THR A 145 -4.73 -23.85 -8.59
CA THR A 145 -5.62 -24.65 -7.73
C THR A 145 -4.99 -24.82 -6.36
N ILE A 146 -5.74 -24.51 -5.30
CA ILE A 146 -5.28 -24.55 -3.91
C ILE A 146 -5.90 -25.73 -3.19
N VAL A 147 -7.21 -25.93 -3.35
CA VAL A 147 -7.92 -27.05 -2.74
C VAL A 147 -8.35 -28.00 -3.85
N VAL A 148 -7.93 -29.26 -3.74
CA VAL A 148 -8.26 -30.33 -4.69
C VAL A 148 -9.36 -31.20 -4.10
N ASN A 149 -10.24 -31.73 -4.96
CA ASN A 149 -11.40 -32.55 -4.60
C ASN A 149 -12.47 -31.83 -3.77
N TYR A 150 -12.42 -30.51 -3.71
CA TYR A 150 -13.48 -29.71 -3.10
C TYR A 150 -13.71 -28.43 -3.90
N HIS A 151 -14.95 -27.96 -3.90
CA HIS A 151 -15.35 -26.67 -4.45
C HIS A 151 -16.18 -25.90 -3.42
N PHE A 152 -16.21 -24.58 -3.55
CA PHE A 152 -17.03 -23.76 -2.67
C PHE A 152 -18.51 -23.85 -3.06
N VAL A 153 -19.37 -24.11 -2.08
CA VAL A 153 -20.83 -24.13 -2.22
C VAL A 153 -21.40 -23.02 -1.32
N PRO A 154 -21.96 -21.95 -1.90
CA PRO A 154 -22.59 -20.87 -1.13
C PRO A 154 -23.75 -21.39 -0.27
N GLY A 155 -23.96 -20.76 0.89
CA GLY A 155 -25.07 -21.10 1.79
C GLY A 155 -24.95 -20.43 3.15
N THR A 156 -25.78 -20.83 4.11
CA THR A 156 -25.77 -20.27 5.47
C THR A 156 -25.00 -21.12 6.49
N LYS A 157 -24.52 -22.29 6.05
CA LYS A 157 -23.73 -23.22 6.86
C LYS A 157 -22.25 -22.84 6.83
N GLY A 158 -21.45 -23.60 7.58
CA GLY A 158 -20.00 -23.44 7.65
C GLY A 158 -19.55 -22.34 8.63
N ARG A 159 -18.23 -22.28 8.84
CA ARG A 159 -17.61 -21.41 9.84
C ARG A 159 -17.89 -19.92 9.60
N SER A 160 -17.92 -19.55 8.33
CA SER A 160 -18.13 -18.17 7.86
C SER A 160 -19.60 -17.80 7.68
N ARG A 161 -20.53 -18.76 7.86
CA ARG A 161 -21.96 -18.61 7.57
C ARG A 161 -22.28 -18.12 6.14
N GLY A 162 -21.35 -18.33 5.20
CA GLY A 162 -21.48 -17.95 3.79
C GLY A 162 -21.37 -19.12 2.82
N GLY A 163 -21.07 -20.33 3.33
CA GLY A 163 -20.93 -21.52 2.51
C GLY A 163 -20.05 -22.59 3.15
N VAL A 164 -19.90 -23.70 2.42
CA VAL A 164 -19.07 -24.85 2.81
C VAL A 164 -18.24 -25.31 1.61
N MET A 165 -17.20 -26.09 1.89
CA MET A 165 -16.49 -26.83 0.84
C MET A 165 -17.23 -28.14 0.57
N GLY A 166 -17.87 -28.24 -0.60
CA GLY A 166 -18.52 -29.46 -1.07
C GLY A 166 -17.52 -30.41 -1.71
N SER A 167 -17.74 -31.72 -1.59
CA SER A 167 -16.87 -32.75 -2.17
C SER A 167 -16.92 -32.74 -3.70
N GLY A 168 -15.79 -33.04 -4.33
CA GLY A 168 -15.58 -33.03 -5.77
C GLY A 168 -15.07 -31.70 -6.30
N GLY A 169 -14.42 -31.73 -7.46
CA GLY A 169 -13.92 -30.54 -8.16
C GLY A 169 -12.62 -29.98 -7.60
N ALA A 170 -12.45 -28.67 -7.72
CA ALA A 170 -11.28 -27.95 -7.26
C ALA A 170 -11.64 -26.50 -6.94
N TRP A 171 -10.90 -25.89 -6.02
CA TRP A 171 -11.03 -24.48 -5.69
C TRP A 171 -9.70 -23.76 -5.82
N ARG A 172 -9.79 -22.54 -6.33
CA ARG A 172 -8.73 -21.54 -6.41
C ARG A 172 -9.32 -20.19 -6.00
N VAL A 173 -8.46 -19.24 -5.66
CA VAL A 173 -8.89 -17.84 -5.50
C VAL A 173 -9.63 -17.42 -6.78
N PRO A 174 -10.83 -16.80 -6.67
CA PRO A 174 -11.54 -16.29 -7.83
C PRO A 174 -10.61 -15.42 -8.69
N PRO A 175 -10.57 -15.58 -10.03
CA PRO A 175 -9.56 -14.94 -10.87
C PRO A 175 -9.48 -13.41 -10.71
N GLN A 176 -10.59 -12.74 -10.41
CA GLN A 176 -10.64 -11.30 -10.16
C GLN A 176 -9.93 -10.84 -8.88
N TYR A 177 -9.65 -11.76 -7.96
CA TYR A 177 -8.95 -11.54 -6.68
C TYR A 177 -7.59 -12.22 -6.61
N ALA A 178 -7.22 -12.95 -7.67
CA ALA A 178 -5.97 -13.68 -7.72
C ALA A 178 -4.79 -12.71 -7.74
N GLY A 179 -3.77 -12.97 -6.92
CA GLY A 179 -2.57 -12.15 -6.85
C GLY A 179 -1.27 -12.95 -7.00
N THR A 180 -0.29 -12.33 -7.64
CA THR A 180 1.12 -12.74 -7.61
C THR A 180 1.93 -11.73 -6.80
N LEU A 181 3.20 -12.04 -6.52
CA LEU A 181 4.08 -11.14 -5.77
C LEU A 181 4.19 -9.75 -6.44
N GLU A 182 4.10 -9.71 -7.76
CA GLU A 182 4.20 -8.50 -8.58
C GLU A 182 2.83 -7.83 -8.81
N ASP A 183 1.74 -8.60 -8.85
CA ASP A 183 0.39 -8.11 -9.15
C ASP A 183 -0.64 -8.68 -8.16
N ASN A 184 -0.89 -7.97 -7.08
CA ASN A 184 -1.91 -8.30 -6.08
C ASN A 184 -2.59 -7.01 -5.59
N PHE A 185 -3.59 -7.15 -4.72
CA PHE A 185 -4.36 -6.01 -4.21
C PHE A 185 -3.46 -4.92 -3.58
N VAL A 186 -2.35 -5.29 -2.96
CA VAL A 186 -1.41 -4.30 -2.39
C VAL A 186 -0.67 -3.56 -3.49
N THR A 187 -0.07 -4.27 -4.46
CA THR A 187 0.67 -3.60 -5.55
C THR A 187 -0.25 -2.75 -6.42
N ARG A 188 -1.46 -3.24 -6.71
CA ARG A 188 -2.50 -2.51 -7.45
C ARG A 188 -2.95 -1.24 -6.73
N ALA A 189 -3.09 -1.26 -5.40
CA ALA A 189 -3.50 -0.09 -4.63
C ALA A 189 -2.57 1.12 -4.80
N PHE A 190 -1.26 0.86 -4.96
CA PHE A 190 -0.23 1.90 -5.06
C PHE A 190 0.15 2.26 -6.51
N SER A 191 -0.38 1.56 -7.51
CA SER A 191 -0.11 1.85 -8.92
C SER A 191 -0.77 3.15 -9.37
N GLY A 192 -0.04 4.01 -10.08
CA GLY A 192 -0.59 5.23 -10.70
C GLY A 192 -0.99 6.34 -9.73
N ARG A 193 -0.39 6.38 -8.52
CA ARG A 193 -0.75 7.31 -7.44
C ARG A 193 0.12 8.57 -7.38
N GLU A 194 0.97 8.80 -8.36
CA GLU A 194 1.95 9.89 -8.39
C GLU A 194 1.27 11.26 -8.26
N LYS A 195 0.18 11.49 -9.00
CA LYS A 195 -0.57 12.76 -8.97
C LYS A 195 -1.21 13.04 -7.61
N ASP A 196 -1.70 12.01 -6.93
CA ASP A 196 -2.29 12.16 -5.59
C ASP A 196 -1.22 12.56 -4.58
N ILE A 197 -0.04 11.94 -4.66
CA ILE A 197 1.12 12.31 -3.84
C ILE A 197 1.60 13.72 -4.16
N GLU A 198 1.75 14.09 -5.44
CA GLU A 198 2.19 15.43 -5.84
C GLU A 198 1.25 16.51 -5.29
N LYS A 199 -0.07 16.30 -5.43
CA LYS A 199 -1.08 17.20 -4.88
C LYS A 199 -0.98 17.30 -3.36
N LEU A 200 -0.80 16.16 -2.68
CA LEU A 200 -0.62 16.14 -1.23
C LEU A 200 0.64 16.92 -0.81
N MET A 201 1.77 16.66 -1.47
CA MET A 201 3.05 17.29 -1.18
C MET A 201 2.97 18.80 -1.39
N ASN A 202 2.36 19.25 -2.48
CA ASN A 202 2.16 20.68 -2.76
C ASN A 202 1.33 21.33 -1.66
N ASN A 203 0.15 20.77 -1.33
CA ASN A 203 -0.71 21.31 -0.28
C ASN A 203 0.00 21.42 1.07
N ILE A 204 0.78 20.41 1.44
CA ILE A 204 1.51 20.42 2.70
C ILE A 204 2.65 21.43 2.64
N LEU A 205 3.41 21.52 1.55
CA LEU A 205 4.60 22.37 1.49
C LEU A 205 4.27 23.85 1.35
N THR A 206 3.17 24.22 0.68
CA THR A 206 2.76 25.61 0.46
C THR A 206 1.80 26.17 1.51
N GLY A 207 1.04 25.32 2.20
CA GLY A 207 0.20 25.70 3.35
C GLY A 207 1.00 25.88 4.63
#